data_AF-A0A4S2H8U4-F1
#
_entry.id   AF-A0A4S2H8U4-F1
#
_cell.length_a   1.000
_cell.length_b   1.000
_cell.length_c   1.000
_cell.angle_alpha   90.00
_cell.angle_beta   90.00
_cell.angle_gamma   90.00
#
_symmetry.space_group_name_H-M   'P 1'
#
loop_
_entity.id
_entity.type
_entity.pdbx_description
1 polymer ?
#
loop_
_entity_poly.entity_id
_entity_poly.type
_entity_poly.pdbx_seq_one_letter_code
_entity_poly.pdbx_strand_id
1 'polypeptide(L)'
;MLVELADRFLAGFTFMDWMVLLMASIVGALVMTRWSQLTAIALIAYGADLAFRFAGLFLSAGDVPMNFAAGLAMARLDDHGLAAALRPFLFFALIAFLFGLRRRYAKK
;
A
#
# COMPACT_ATOMS: atom_id res chain seq x y z
N MET A 1 -17.62 0.00 -18.17
CA MET A 1 -17.71 0.27 -16.71
C MET A 1 -16.68 -0.50 -15.89
N LEU A 2 -16.76 -1.84 -15.74
CA LEU A 2 -15.78 -2.58 -14.91
C LEU A 2 -14.33 -2.52 -15.41
N VAL A 3 -14.13 -2.63 -16.74
CA VAL A 3 -12.79 -2.53 -17.36
C VAL A 3 -12.20 -1.13 -17.16
N GLU A 4 -13.00 -0.09 -17.37
CA GLU A 4 -12.56 1.31 -17.19
C GLU A 4 -12.23 1.64 -15.72
N LEU A 5 -12.97 1.04 -14.78
CA LEU A 5 -12.65 1.11 -13.34
C LEU A 5 -11.33 0.42 -13.02
N ALA A 6 -11.06 -0.74 -13.63
CA ALA A 6 -9.80 -1.45 -13.49
C ALA A 6 -8.62 -0.67 -14.10
N ASP A 7 -8.81 -0.06 -15.27
CA ASP A 7 -7.77 0.75 -15.92
C ASP A 7 -7.44 2.01 -15.11
N ARG A 8 -8.45 2.72 -14.59
CA ARG A 8 -8.24 3.88 -13.69
C ARG A 8 -7.60 3.47 -12.36
N PHE A 9 -7.94 2.29 -11.87
CA PHE A 9 -7.32 1.73 -10.68
C PHE A 9 -5.84 1.44 -10.91
N LEU A 10 -5.51 0.70 -11.98
CA LEU A 10 -4.15 0.34 -12.34
C LEU A 10 -3.29 1.58 -12.68
N ALA A 11 -3.89 2.59 -13.31
CA ALA A 11 -3.22 3.87 -13.60
C ALA A 11 -2.79 4.63 -12.32
N GLY A 12 -3.47 4.39 -11.19
CA GLY A 12 -3.11 4.98 -9.88
C GLY A 12 -1.99 4.24 -9.14
N PHE A 13 -1.41 3.18 -9.71
CA PHE A 13 -0.28 2.45 -9.14
C PHE A 13 0.92 2.46 -10.08
N THR A 14 2.04 2.97 -9.58
CA THR A 14 3.32 2.84 -10.27
C THR A 14 3.91 1.45 -10.06
N PHE A 15 4.88 1.05 -10.88
CA PHE A 15 5.60 -0.22 -10.70
C PHE A 15 6.22 -0.34 -9.29
N MET A 16 6.77 0.77 -8.76
CA MET A 16 7.33 0.81 -7.42
C MET A 16 6.26 0.52 -6.35
N ASP A 17 5.03 0.98 -6.56
CA ASP A 17 3.92 0.78 -5.63
C ASP A 17 3.57 -0.71 -5.50
N TRP A 18 3.56 -1.43 -6.62
CA TRP A 18 3.36 -2.87 -6.64
C TRP A 18 4.47 -3.63 -5.93
N MET A 19 5.73 -3.20 -6.11
CA MET A 19 6.87 -3.80 -5.42
C MET A 19 6.80 -3.60 -3.91
N VAL A 20 6.50 -2.38 -3.45
CA VAL A 20 6.35 -2.06 -2.03
C VAL A 20 5.18 -2.84 -1.43
N LEU A 21 4.03 -2.87 -2.11
CA LEU A 21 2.86 -3.65 -1.70
C LEU A 21 3.21 -5.13 -1.51
N LEU A 22 3.91 -5.74 -2.47
CA LEU A 22 4.33 -7.13 -2.40
C LEU A 22 5.31 -7.37 -1.25
N MET A 23 6.38 -6.59 -1.16
CA MET A 23 7.42 -6.74 -0.13
C MET A 23 6.85 -6.55 1.28
N ALA A 24 6.11 -5.48 1.50
CA ALA A 24 5.49 -5.21 2.80
C ALA A 24 4.40 -6.26 3.14
N SER A 25 3.71 -6.82 2.15
CA SER A 25 2.75 -7.91 2.39
C SER A 25 3.44 -9.23 2.75
N ILE A 26 4.60 -9.54 2.16
CA ILE A 26 5.43 -10.69 2.54
C ILE A 26 5.92 -10.53 3.98
N VAL A 27 6.46 -9.36 4.33
CA VAL A 27 6.90 -9.06 5.69
C VAL A 27 5.72 -9.14 6.66
N GLY A 28 4.56 -8.58 6.31
CA GLY A 28 3.36 -8.66 7.12
C GLY A 28 2.88 -10.10 7.35
N ALA A 29 2.88 -10.93 6.31
CA ALA A 29 2.55 -12.35 6.42
C ALA A 29 3.57 -13.13 7.28
N LEU A 30 4.84 -12.69 7.32
CA LEU A 30 5.85 -13.25 8.21
C LEU A 30 5.63 -12.82 9.67
N VAL A 31 5.29 -11.55 9.92
CA VAL A 31 4.97 -11.06 11.27
C VAL A 31 3.74 -11.77 11.83
N MET A 32 2.75 -12.05 10.97
CA MET A 32 1.56 -12.82 11.32
C MET A 32 1.84 -14.20 11.91
N THR A 33 3.00 -14.77 11.62
CA THR A 33 3.38 -16.09 12.15
C THR A 33 3.60 -16.09 13.66
N ARG A 34 3.95 -14.94 14.24
CA ARG A 34 4.09 -14.73 15.68
C ARG A 34 2.95 -13.91 16.27
N TRP A 35 2.32 -13.05 15.47
CA TRP A 35 1.30 -12.11 15.92
C TRP A 35 0.06 -12.19 15.03
N SER A 36 -0.96 -12.92 15.46
CA SER A 36 -2.16 -13.24 14.67
C SER A 36 -3.12 -12.06 14.44
N GLN A 37 -2.67 -10.81 14.60
CA GLN A 37 -3.48 -9.60 14.43
C GLN A 37 -3.35 -9.03 13.03
N LEU A 38 -4.24 -9.47 12.14
CA LEU A 38 -4.25 -9.05 10.73
C LEU A 38 -4.46 -7.55 10.55
N THR A 39 -5.42 -7.00 11.28
CA THR A 39 -5.77 -5.60 11.21
C THR A 39 -4.60 -4.69 11.59
N ALA A 40 -3.89 -5.04 12.66
CA ALA A 40 -2.74 -4.27 13.13
C ALA A 40 -1.59 -4.30 12.11
N ILE A 41 -1.28 -5.47 11.57
CA ILE A 41 -0.18 -5.64 10.61
C ILE A 41 -0.47 -4.92 9.29
N ALA A 42 -1.70 -5.02 8.78
CA ALA A 42 -2.09 -4.33 7.55
C ALA A 42 -2.05 -2.80 7.72
N LEU A 43 -2.48 -2.28 8.87
CA LEU A 43 -2.36 -0.85 9.19
C LEU A 43 -0.91 -0.40 9.28
N ILE A 44 -0.02 -1.19 9.90
CA ILE A 44 1.40 -0.88 10.00
C ILE A 44 2.05 -0.89 8.61
N ALA A 45 1.75 -1.90 7.78
CA ALA A 45 2.26 -2.00 6.42
C ALA A 45 1.81 -0.81 5.55
N TYR A 46 0.53 -0.43 5.66
CA TYR A 46 -0.01 0.73 4.96
C TYR A 46 0.59 2.05 5.47
N GLY A 47 0.73 2.20 6.79
CA GLY A 47 1.37 3.37 7.39
C GLY A 47 2.84 3.52 6.98
N ALA A 48 3.57 2.40 6.89
CA ALA A 48 4.94 2.39 6.40
C ALA A 48 5.02 2.77 4.91
N ASP A 49 4.12 2.25 4.06
CA ASP A 49 4.04 2.63 2.63
C ASP A 49 3.78 4.13 2.46
N LEU A 50 2.85 4.71 3.23
CA LEU A 50 2.60 6.15 3.26
C LEU A 50 3.85 6.94 3.70
N ALA A 51 4.52 6.49 4.76
CA ALA A 51 5.72 7.15 5.26
C ALA A 51 6.86 7.12 4.23
N PHE A 52 7.07 5.99 3.53
CA PHE A 52 8.08 5.88 2.47
C PHE A 52 7.78 6.80 1.29
N ARG A 53 6.52 6.88 0.87
CA ARG A 53 6.11 7.81 -0.22
C ARG A 53 6.30 9.25 0.18
N PHE A 54 5.88 9.60 1.40
CA PHE A 54 6.02 10.95 1.93
C PHE A 54 7.51 11.31 2.03
N ALA A 55 8.33 10.43 2.60
CA ALA A 55 9.78 10.63 2.69
C ALA A 55 10.42 10.76 1.31
N GLY A 56 10.05 9.92 0.34
CA GLY A 56 10.54 10.02 -1.04
C GLY A 56 10.18 11.35 -1.69
N LEU A 57 8.94 11.82 -1.51
CA LEU A 57 8.52 13.13 -2.01
C LEU A 57 9.27 14.26 -1.32
N PHE A 58 9.37 14.21 0.01
CA PHE A 58 10.07 15.22 0.81
C PHE A 58 11.55 15.31 0.44
N LEU A 59 12.24 14.19 0.28
CA LEU A 59 13.65 14.13 -0.14
C LEU A 59 13.84 14.59 -1.60
N SER A 60 12.92 14.24 -2.49
CA SER A 60 12.97 14.69 -3.90
C SER A 60 12.65 16.17 -4.07
N ALA A 61 11.96 16.76 -3.11
CA ALA A 61 11.47 18.13 -3.20
C ALA A 61 12.50 19.18 -2.77
N GLY A 62 13.61 18.78 -2.13
CA GLY A 62 14.74 19.66 -1.79
C GLY A 62 14.39 20.78 -0.80
N ASP A 63 13.69 21.82 -1.29
CA ASP A 63 13.40 23.11 -0.64
C ASP A 63 11.92 23.55 -0.77
N VAL A 64 11.02 22.64 -1.16
CA VAL A 64 9.59 22.97 -1.32
C VAL A 64 8.92 23.15 0.04
N PRO A 65 8.26 24.30 0.29
CA PRO A 65 7.65 24.57 1.58
C PRO A 65 6.46 23.63 1.83
N MET A 66 6.30 23.20 3.09
CA MET A 66 5.44 22.07 3.49
C MET A 66 3.97 22.21 3.05
N ASN A 67 3.47 23.44 2.98
CA ASN A 67 2.17 23.83 2.45
C ASN A 67 1.99 23.50 0.96
N PHE A 68 3.03 23.62 0.14
CA PHE A 68 2.98 23.28 -1.28
C PHE A 68 3.02 21.76 -1.49
N ALA A 69 3.83 21.04 -0.70
CA ALA A 69 3.84 19.58 -0.68
C ALA A 69 2.48 18.99 -0.23
N ALA A 70 1.83 19.61 0.77
CA ALA A 70 0.48 19.25 1.19
C ALA A 70 -0.56 19.52 0.09
N GLY A 71 -0.46 20.63 -0.63
CA GLY A 71 -1.31 20.94 -1.79
C GLY A 71 -1.14 19.93 -2.93
N LEU A 72 0.09 19.53 -3.24
CA LEU A 72 0.42 18.52 -4.25
C LEU A 72 -0.05 17.11 -3.83
N ALA A 73 0.03 16.78 -2.54
CA ALA A 73 -0.52 15.55 -2.00
C ALA A 73 -2.05 15.52 -2.10
N MET A 74 -2.73 16.64 -1.84
CA MET A 74 -4.18 16.77 -2.02
C MET A 74 -4.59 16.70 -3.49
N ALA A 75 -3.84 17.33 -4.40
CA ALA A 75 -4.09 17.25 -5.84
C ALA A 75 -3.94 15.81 -6.37
N ARG A 76 -2.91 15.07 -5.91
CA ARG A 76 -2.78 13.63 -6.22
C ARG A 76 -3.88 12.77 -5.61
N LEU A 77 -4.43 13.19 -4.47
CA LEU A 77 -5.58 12.53 -3.85
C LEU A 77 -6.83 12.68 -4.73
N ASP A 78 -6.93 13.75 -5.51
CA ASP A 78 -8.06 14.01 -6.41
C ASP A 78 -7.92 13.22 -7.74
N ASP A 79 -6.72 13.18 -8.32
CA ASP A 79 -6.46 12.46 -9.59
C ASP A 79 -6.51 10.92 -9.47
N HIS A 80 -6.17 10.37 -8.30
CA HIS A 80 -6.11 8.93 -8.05
C HIS A 80 -6.77 8.50 -6.73
N GLY A 81 -7.73 9.28 -6.21
CA GLY A 81 -8.33 9.07 -4.89
C GLY A 81 -8.95 7.69 -4.67
N LEU A 82 -9.47 7.09 -5.74
CA LEU A 82 -10.04 5.74 -5.69
C LEU A 82 -8.96 4.67 -5.47
N ALA A 83 -7.80 4.81 -6.12
CA ALA A 83 -6.65 3.93 -5.90
C ALA A 83 -6.06 4.13 -4.49
N ALA A 84 -5.99 5.37 -4.01
CA ALA A 84 -5.53 5.68 -2.65
C ALA A 84 -6.43 5.07 -1.56
N ALA A 85 -7.76 5.13 -1.73
CA ALA A 85 -8.72 4.57 -0.77
C ALA A 85 -8.71 3.03 -0.73
N LEU A 86 -8.41 2.36 -1.84
CA LEU A 86 -8.37 0.91 -1.94
C LEU A 86 -7.05 0.27 -1.48
N ARG A 87 -5.95 1.04 -1.41
CA ARG A 87 -4.63 0.56 -0.95
C ARG A 87 -4.64 -0.20 0.38
N PRO A 88 -5.26 0.30 1.46
CA PRO A 88 -5.31 -0.47 2.70
C PRO A 88 -6.00 -1.82 2.49
N PHE A 89 -7.11 -1.87 1.74
CA PHE A 89 -7.81 -3.12 1.45
C PHE A 89 -6.95 -4.10 0.64
N LEU A 90 -6.11 -3.62 -0.28
CA LEU A 90 -5.13 -4.46 -0.98
C LEU A 90 -4.11 -5.07 -0.02
N PHE A 91 -3.58 -4.30 0.93
CA PHE A 91 -2.68 -4.83 1.95
C PHE A 91 -3.36 -5.90 2.80
N PHE A 92 -4.59 -5.64 3.25
CA PHE A 92 -5.40 -6.63 3.96
C PHE A 92 -5.57 -7.92 3.16
N ALA A 93 -6.01 -7.81 1.90
CA ALA A 93 -6.27 -8.96 1.04
C ALA A 93 -5.01 -9.77 0.74
N LEU A 94 -3.90 -9.09 0.42
CA LEU A 94 -2.65 -9.73 0.02
C LEU A 94 -1.96 -10.41 1.21
N ILE A 95 -1.90 -9.76 2.36
CA ILE A 95 -1.34 -10.35 3.60
C ILE A 95 -2.18 -11.57 4.01
N ALA A 96 -3.52 -11.45 4.01
CA ALA A 96 -4.42 -12.55 4.31
C ALA A 96 -4.22 -13.74 3.37
N PHE A 97 -4.09 -13.46 2.07
CA PHE A 97 -3.90 -14.47 1.04
C PHE A 97 -2.56 -15.20 1.20
N LEU A 98 -1.46 -14.47 1.40
CA LEU A 98 -0.12 -15.05 1.61
C LEU A 98 -0.05 -15.90 2.88
N PHE A 99 -0.63 -15.41 3.98
CA PHE A 99 -0.70 -16.17 5.23
C PHE A 99 -1.58 -17.42 5.10
N GLY A 100 -2.73 -17.29 4.43
CA GLY A 100 -3.65 -18.40 4.15
C GLY A 100 -3.02 -19.48 3.28
N LEU A 101 -2.30 -19.09 2.21
CA LEU A 101 -1.53 -20.00 1.37
C LEU A 101 -0.51 -20.78 2.19
N ARG A 102 0.32 -20.09 3.00
CA ARG A 102 1.30 -20.74 3.88
C ARG A 102 0.65 -21.79 4.77
N ARG A 103 -0.49 -21.47 5.41
CA ARG A 103 -1.20 -22.40 6.29
C ARG A 103 -1.70 -23.65 5.55
N ARG A 104 -2.03 -23.53 4.26
CA ARG A 104 -2.45 -24.65 3.41
C ARG A 104 -1.28 -25.54 3.01
N TYR A 105 -0.11 -24.95 2.72
CA TYR A 105 1.11 -25.69 2.36
C TYR A 105 1.82 -26.33 3.56
N ALA A 106 1.76 -25.72 4.75
CA ALA A 106 2.37 -26.28 5.97
C ALA A 106 1.57 -27.44 6.60
N LYS A 107 0.38 -27.76 6.07
CA LYS A 107 -0.47 -28.87 6.51
C LYS A 107 -0.35 -30.14 5.65
N LYS A 108 0.39 -30.07 4.53
CA LYS A 108 0.79 -31.24 3.75
C LYS A 108 2.17 -31.68 4.21
#